data_AF-A0A1M6GPS0-F1
#
_entry.id   AF-A0A1M6GPS0-F1
#
_cell.length_a   1.000
_cell.length_b   1.000
_cell.length_c   1.000
_cell.angle_alpha   90.00
_cell.angle_beta   90.00
_cell.angle_gamma   90.00
#
_symmetry.space_group_name_H-M   'P 1'
#
loop_
_entity.id
_entity.type
_entity.pdbx_description
1 polymer ?
#
loop_
_entity_poly.entity_id
_entity_poly.type
_entity_poly.pdbx_seq_one_letter_code
_entity_poly.pdbx_strand_id
1 'polypeptide(L)'
;MIALGISKYNAEGYYDPTAYEGIRRAEVDTGKLKIVYPTGYMELNLEGFFPCPLDKARKVFSLIYRYSPEPDKDRLLAFLRRLEKRCFAQMQEYANEAAAYPANSDKWREYTAKFKEAMRLRQRTAKNIELFIAGRGGK
;
A
#
# COMPACT_ATOMS: atom_id res chain seq x y z
N MET A 1 -7.33 10.59 -25.26
CA MET A 1 -6.40 10.05 -24.25
C MET A 1 -5.19 10.95 -24.20
N ILE A 2 -5.07 11.81 -23.19
CA ILE A 2 -3.90 12.68 -23.02
C ILE A 2 -3.01 12.02 -21.97
N ALA A 3 -1.98 11.29 -22.42
CA ALA A 3 -0.89 10.89 -21.56
C ALA A 3 -0.07 12.15 -21.25
N LEU A 4 -0.11 12.59 -19.99
CA LEU A 4 0.67 13.69 -19.48
C LEU A 4 2.18 13.39 -19.63
N GLY A 5 2.85 14.12 -20.53
CA GLY A 5 4.17 14.69 -20.29
C GLY A 5 5.44 13.83 -20.36
N ILE A 6 5.40 12.57 -20.83
CA ILE A 6 6.63 11.76 -20.97
C ILE A 6 6.87 11.44 -22.46
N SER A 7 7.99 11.95 -22.98
CA SER A 7 8.45 11.67 -24.35
C SER A 7 8.80 10.19 -24.50
N LYS A 8 8.38 9.57 -25.60
CA LYS A 8 8.85 8.22 -25.99
C LYS A 8 10.24 8.23 -26.64
N TYR A 9 10.84 9.41 -26.70
CA TYR A 9 12.12 9.66 -27.34
C TYR A 9 13.14 10.11 -26.28
N ASN A 10 14.37 9.60 -26.39
CA ASN A 10 15.49 10.00 -25.54
C ASN A 10 15.95 11.44 -25.86
N ALA A 11 16.96 11.95 -25.14
CA ALA A 11 17.48 13.32 -25.34
C ALA A 11 18.06 13.57 -26.75
N GLU A 12 18.35 12.50 -27.49
CA GLU A 12 18.87 12.54 -28.86
C GLU A 12 17.74 12.40 -29.91
N GLY A 13 16.48 12.25 -29.48
CA GLY A 13 15.33 12.14 -30.36
C GLY A 13 15.06 10.75 -30.93
N TYR A 14 15.76 9.71 -30.48
CA TYR A 14 15.50 8.32 -30.86
C TYR A 14 14.39 7.70 -30.02
N TYR A 15 13.50 6.95 -30.68
CA TYR A 15 12.43 6.20 -30.02
C TYR A 15 13.05 5.11 -29.13
N ASP A 16 12.99 5.30 -27.82
CA ASP A 16 13.51 4.35 -26.83
C ASP A 16 12.37 3.82 -25.95
N PRO A 17 11.72 2.73 -26.37
CA PRO A 17 10.63 2.14 -25.60
C PRO A 17 11.11 1.53 -24.28
N THR A 18 12.41 1.22 -24.15
CA THR A 18 12.97 0.62 -22.95
C THR A 18 13.12 1.65 -21.83
N ALA A 19 13.63 2.84 -22.15
CA ALA A 19 13.69 3.94 -21.21
C ALA A 19 12.28 4.40 -20.77
N TYR A 20 11.34 4.50 -21.73
CA TYR A 20 9.96 4.85 -21.44
C TYR A 20 9.28 3.83 -20.51
N GLU A 21 9.37 2.53 -20.81
CA GLU A 21 8.81 1.49 -19.96
C GLU A 21 9.54 1.39 -18.63
N GLY A 22 10.85 1.67 -18.58
CA GLY A 22 11.62 1.75 -17.34
C GLY A 22 11.14 2.85 -16.41
N ILE A 23 10.95 4.07 -16.92
CA ILE A 23 10.41 5.21 -16.16
C ILE A 23 8.98 4.94 -15.70
N ARG A 24 8.14 4.42 -16.60
CA ARG A 24 6.76 4.07 -16.28
C ARG A 24 6.67 3.00 -15.19
N ARG A 25 7.53 1.97 -15.25
CA ARG A 25 7.63 0.94 -14.21
C ARG A 25 8.14 1.52 -12.90
N ALA A 26 9.16 2.38 -12.93
CA ALA A 26 9.70 3.03 -11.76
C ALA A 26 8.65 3.93 -11.08
N GLU A 27 7.90 4.73 -11.83
CA GLU A 27 6.77 5.52 -11.31
C GLU A 27 5.68 4.63 -10.70
N VAL A 28 5.38 3.48 -11.33
CA VAL A 28 4.47 2.46 -10.80
C VAL A 28 5.04 1.74 -9.57
N ASP A 29 6.33 1.82 -9.28
CA ASP A 29 6.96 1.17 -8.12
C ASP A 29 7.25 2.12 -6.96
N THR A 30 7.01 3.43 -7.11
CA THR A 30 7.26 4.46 -6.07
C THR A 30 6.42 4.34 -4.78
N GLY A 31 5.60 3.30 -4.63
CA GLY A 31 4.70 3.16 -3.47
C GLY A 31 3.62 4.25 -3.40
N LYS A 32 3.41 5.01 -4.47
CA LYS A 32 2.44 6.10 -4.55
C LYS A 32 1.26 5.75 -5.46
N LEU A 33 0.06 6.18 -5.08
CA LEU A 33 -1.18 6.04 -5.86
C LEU A 33 -1.72 7.43 -6.19
N LYS A 34 -1.87 7.72 -7.49
CA LYS A 34 -2.41 9.00 -7.97
C LYS A 34 -3.90 8.86 -8.28
N ILE A 35 -4.72 9.69 -7.68
CA ILE A 35 -6.16 9.78 -7.89
C ILE A 35 -6.43 11.08 -8.65
N VAL A 36 -6.88 11.00 -9.91
CA VAL A 36 -7.08 12.17 -10.77
C VAL A 36 -8.57 12.51 -10.86
N TYR A 37 -8.94 13.74 -10.52
CA TYR A 37 -10.30 14.26 -10.56
C TYR A 37 -10.38 15.49 -11.48
N PRO A 38 -11.57 15.92 -11.92
CA PRO A 38 -11.70 17.04 -12.87
C PRO A 38 -11.02 18.34 -12.42
N THR A 39 -10.93 18.57 -11.11
CA THR A 39 -10.35 19.79 -10.51
C THR A 39 -8.88 19.66 -10.11
N GLY A 40 -8.24 18.50 -10.29
CA GLY A 40 -6.86 18.28 -9.85
C GLY A 40 -6.50 16.81 -9.62
N TYR A 41 -5.52 16.56 -8.75
CA TYR A 41 -5.13 15.21 -8.37
C TYR A 41 -4.70 15.13 -6.90
N MET A 42 -4.88 13.95 -6.31
CA MET A 42 -4.35 13.57 -5.01
C MET A 42 -3.30 12.48 -5.20
N GLU A 43 -2.18 12.60 -4.52
CA GLU A 43 -1.17 11.54 -4.46
C GLU A 43 -1.14 10.95 -3.05
N LEU A 44 -1.28 9.63 -2.97
CA LEU A 44 -1.29 8.88 -1.72
C LEU A 44 0.00 8.06 -1.61
N ASN A 45 0.82 8.33 -0.60
CA ASN A 45 1.92 7.43 -0.23
C ASN A 45 1.33 6.20 0.49
N LEU A 46 1.38 5.04 -0.14
CA LEU A 46 0.74 3.82 0.36
C LEU A 46 1.41 3.30 1.65
N GLU A 47 2.74 3.28 1.71
CA GLU A 47 3.50 2.82 2.89
C GLU A 47 3.32 3.78 4.08
N GLY A 48 3.22 5.08 3.83
CA GLY A 48 3.00 6.08 4.88
C GLY A 48 1.54 6.19 5.35
N PHE A 49 0.58 5.84 4.48
CA PHE A 49 -0.84 5.97 4.79
C PHE A 49 -1.43 4.69 5.39
N PHE A 50 -1.05 3.52 4.88
CA PHE A 50 -1.63 2.25 5.30
C PHE A 50 -0.71 1.47 6.27
N PRO A 51 -1.29 0.80 7.28
CA PRO A 51 -2.72 0.69 7.54
C PRO A 51 -3.27 1.94 8.24
N CYS A 52 -4.41 2.44 7.77
CA CYS A 52 -5.09 3.60 8.34
C CYS A 52 -6.35 3.23 9.14
N PRO A 53 -6.87 4.16 9.97
CA PRO A 53 -8.21 4.07 10.54
C PRO A 53 -9.32 3.90 9.49
N LEU A 54 -10.39 3.18 9.84
CA LEU A 54 -11.46 2.79 8.89
C LEU A 54 -12.25 3.97 8.32
N ASP A 55 -12.40 5.04 9.09
CA ASP A 55 -13.02 6.29 8.64
C ASP A 55 -12.22 6.95 7.51
N LYS A 56 -10.89 6.96 7.64
CA LYS A 56 -9.98 7.46 6.58
C LYS A 56 -9.97 6.52 5.38
N ALA A 57 -9.94 5.20 5.62
CA ALA A 57 -10.01 4.19 4.57
C ALA A 57 -11.28 4.34 3.73
N ARG A 58 -12.45 4.49 4.37
CA ARG A 58 -13.74 4.71 3.68
C ARG A 58 -13.70 5.90 2.72
N LYS A 59 -13.18 7.04 3.19
CA LYS A 59 -13.09 8.26 2.38
C LYS A 59 -12.19 8.06 1.17
N VAL A 60 -10.99 7.52 1.39
CA VAL A 60 -10.01 7.31 0.31
C VAL A 60 -10.48 6.25 -0.68
N PHE A 61 -11.01 5.13 -0.22
CA PHE A 61 -11.51 4.08 -1.09
C PHE A 61 -12.68 4.55 -1.95
N SER A 62 -13.60 5.37 -1.41
CA SER A 62 -14.67 5.99 -2.20
C SER A 62 -14.13 6.83 -3.36
N LEU A 63 -13.08 7.64 -3.11
CA LEU A 63 -12.44 8.42 -4.17
C LEU A 63 -11.76 7.53 -5.22
N ILE A 64 -11.05 6.49 -4.77
CA ILE A 64 -10.37 5.54 -5.66
C ILE A 64 -11.40 4.80 -6.54
N TYR A 65 -12.53 4.36 -5.98
CA TYR A 65 -13.56 3.70 -6.78
C TYR A 65 -14.16 4.60 -7.85
N ARG A 66 -14.31 5.89 -7.54
CA ARG A 66 -14.89 6.87 -8.44
C ARG A 66 -13.94 7.35 -9.54
N TYR A 67 -12.66 7.51 -9.21
CA TYR A 67 -11.72 8.26 -10.06
C TYR A 67 -10.52 7.46 -10.55
N SER A 68 -10.21 6.31 -9.94
CA SER A 68 -9.07 5.48 -10.36
C SER A 68 -9.52 4.37 -11.32
N PRO A 69 -8.71 4.05 -12.33
CA PRO A 69 -8.95 2.90 -13.21
C PRO A 69 -8.73 1.57 -12.47
N GLU A 70 -9.22 0.48 -13.04
CA GLU A 70 -9.14 -0.84 -12.41
C GLU A 70 -7.70 -1.32 -12.08
N PRO A 71 -6.67 -1.08 -12.94
CA PRO A 71 -5.29 -1.45 -12.61
C PRO A 71 -4.76 -0.80 -11.34
N ASP A 72 -5.17 0.43 -11.04
CA ASP A 72 -4.78 1.15 -9.83
C ASP A 72 -5.45 0.56 -8.58
N LYS A 73 -6.70 0.10 -8.72
CA LYS A 73 -7.42 -0.61 -7.66
C LYS A 73 -6.79 -1.96 -7.36
N ASP A 74 -6.44 -2.72 -8.40
CA ASP A 74 -5.76 -4.01 -8.26
C ASP A 74 -4.36 -3.85 -7.66
N ARG A 75 -3.62 -2.79 -8.07
CA ARG A 75 -2.34 -2.43 -7.47
C ARG A 75 -2.47 -2.10 -5.98
N LEU A 76 -3.48 -1.33 -5.59
CA LEU A 76 -3.76 -1.06 -4.17
C LEU A 76 -4.08 -2.35 -3.40
N LEU A 77 -4.94 -3.22 -3.93
CA LEU A 77 -5.27 -4.48 -3.27
C LEU A 77 -4.04 -5.38 -3.12
N ALA A 78 -3.19 -5.46 -4.15
CA ALA A 78 -1.94 -6.20 -4.10
C ALA A 78 -0.99 -5.63 -3.04
N PHE A 79 -0.92 -4.30 -2.92
CA PHE A 79 -0.16 -3.62 -1.87
C PHE A 79 -0.69 -3.98 -0.47
N LEU A 80 -2.00 -3.87 -0.23
CA LEU A 80 -2.59 -4.16 1.08
C LEU A 80 -2.35 -5.63 1.50
N ARG A 81 -2.45 -6.57 0.56
CA ARG A 81 -2.13 -7.99 0.81
C ARG A 81 -0.65 -8.21 1.12
N ARG A 82 0.27 -7.52 0.43
CA ARG A 82 1.71 -7.57 0.75
C ARG A 82 1.97 -7.00 2.16
N LEU A 83 1.34 -5.89 2.50
CA LEU A 83 1.42 -5.27 3.81
C LEU A 83 0.91 -6.21 4.91
N GLU A 84 -0.21 -6.89 4.70
CA GLU A 84 -0.73 -7.88 5.66
C GLU A 84 0.26 -9.02 5.90
N LYS A 85 0.85 -9.58 4.84
CA LYS A 85 1.88 -10.61 4.92
C LYS A 85 3.10 -10.12 5.70
N ARG A 86 3.53 -8.88 5.47
CA ARG A 86 4.65 -8.25 6.18
C ARG A 86 4.37 -8.14 7.68
N CYS A 87 3.19 -7.64 8.06
CA CYS A 87 2.79 -7.56 9.46
C CYS A 87 2.73 -8.94 10.12
N PHE A 88 2.26 -9.96 9.39
CA PHE A 88 2.23 -11.34 9.87
C PHE A 88 3.64 -11.90 10.10
N ALA A 89 4.57 -11.69 9.17
CA ALA A 89 5.96 -12.11 9.31
C ALA A 89 6.63 -11.46 10.53
N GLN A 90 6.47 -10.14 10.71
CA GLN A 90 6.97 -9.42 11.89
C GLN A 90 6.38 -9.96 13.19
N MET A 91 5.07 -10.26 13.20
CA MET A 91 4.40 -10.86 14.34
C MET A 91 5.03 -12.22 14.70
N GLN A 92 5.32 -13.07 13.71
CA GLN A 92 6.00 -14.35 13.95
C GLN A 92 7.43 -14.16 14.47
N GLU A 93 8.19 -13.24 13.88
CA GLU A 93 9.55 -12.91 14.30
C GLU A 93 9.59 -12.47 15.77
N TYR A 94 8.72 -11.53 16.17
CA TYR A 94 8.66 -11.07 17.56
C TYR A 94 8.21 -12.16 18.53
N ALA A 95 7.33 -13.07 18.11
CA ALA A 95 6.95 -14.22 18.93
C ALA A 95 8.13 -15.17 19.15
N ASN A 96 8.90 -15.45 18.10
CA ASN A 96 10.09 -16.29 18.18
C ASN A 96 11.16 -15.66 19.07
N GLU A 97 11.41 -14.36 18.91
CA GLU A 97 12.34 -13.61 19.76
C GLU A 97 11.91 -13.61 21.22
N ALA A 98 10.62 -13.38 21.51
CA ALA A 98 10.10 -13.44 22.88
C ALA A 98 10.31 -14.83 23.51
N ALA A 99 10.18 -15.91 22.74
CA ALA A 99 10.38 -17.27 23.22
C ALA A 99 11.84 -17.59 23.61
N ALA A 100 12.82 -16.82 23.10
CA ALA A 100 14.23 -16.98 23.43
C ALA A 100 14.60 -16.42 24.82
N TYR A 101 13.71 -15.65 25.46
CA TYR A 101 13.97 -15.01 26.74
C TYR A 101 13.06 -15.56 27.85
N PRO A 102 13.54 -15.60 29.12
CA PRO A 102 12.70 -15.96 30.25
C PRO A 102 11.49 -15.04 30.35
N ALA A 103 10.34 -15.62 30.71
CA ALA A 103 9.11 -14.87 30.95
C ALA A 103 9.35 -13.71 31.92
N ASN A 104 8.72 -12.56 31.65
CA ASN A 104 8.84 -11.32 32.42
C ASN A 104 10.20 -10.62 32.43
N SER A 105 11.22 -11.14 31.73
CA SER A 105 12.44 -10.36 31.47
C SER A 105 12.14 -9.11 30.63
N ASP A 106 12.99 -8.10 30.70
CA ASP A 106 12.79 -6.86 29.95
C ASP A 106 12.71 -7.10 28.44
N LYS A 107 13.60 -7.96 27.92
CA LYS A 107 13.57 -8.37 26.50
C LYS A 107 12.30 -9.13 26.14
N TRP A 108 11.84 -10.04 27.00
CA TRP A 108 10.56 -10.72 26.77
C TRP A 108 9.39 -9.72 26.70
N ARG A 109 9.37 -8.73 27.60
CA ARG A 109 8.33 -7.68 27.63
C ARG A 109 8.38 -6.82 26.37
N GLU A 110 9.58 -6.44 25.93
CA GLU A 110 9.81 -5.66 24.71
C GLU A 110 9.26 -6.38 23.47
N TYR A 111 9.71 -7.62 23.22
CA TYR A 111 9.25 -8.39 22.06
C TYR A 111 7.77 -8.73 22.13
N THR A 112 7.23 -8.97 23.33
CA THR A 112 5.79 -9.14 23.52
C THR A 112 5.01 -7.87 23.20
N ALA A 113 5.54 -6.69 23.52
CA ALA A 113 4.92 -5.41 23.14
C ALA A 113 4.94 -5.23 21.61
N LYS A 114 6.09 -5.45 20.97
CA LYS A 114 6.24 -5.40 19.49
C LYS A 114 5.30 -6.40 18.79
N PHE A 115 5.16 -7.61 19.32
CA PHE A 115 4.19 -8.61 18.84
C PHE A 115 2.76 -8.06 18.88
N LYS A 116 2.34 -7.46 20.00
CA LYS A 116 0.99 -6.89 20.15
C LYS A 116 0.76 -5.73 19.18
N GLU A 117 1.77 -4.92 18.92
CA GLU A 117 1.72 -3.85 17.93
C GLU A 117 1.57 -4.40 16.50
N ALA A 118 2.42 -5.35 16.10
CA ALA A 118 2.33 -6.02 14.80
C ALA A 118 0.96 -6.70 14.60
N MET A 119 0.42 -7.33 15.64
CA MET A 119 -0.91 -7.93 15.64
C MET A 119 -2.00 -6.87 15.39
N ARG A 120 -1.96 -5.72 16.08
CA ARG A 120 -2.92 -4.62 15.88
C ARG A 120 -2.84 -4.05 14.46
N LEU A 121 -1.63 -3.90 13.92
CA LEU A 121 -1.42 -3.45 12.54
C LEU A 121 -2.00 -4.45 11.55
N ARG A 122 -1.70 -5.74 11.69
CA ARG A 122 -2.27 -6.80 10.85
C ARG A 122 -3.79 -6.78 10.86
N GLN A 123 -4.42 -6.72 12.04
CA GLN A 123 -5.87 -6.64 12.16
C GLN A 123 -6.44 -5.42 11.44
N ARG A 124 -5.76 -4.28 11.49
CA ARG A 124 -6.18 -3.07 10.78
C ARG A 124 -6.04 -3.22 9.27
N THR A 125 -4.93 -3.79 8.81
CA THR A 125 -4.72 -4.08 7.39
C THR A 125 -5.81 -5.02 6.87
N ALA A 126 -6.14 -6.08 7.60
CA ALA A 126 -7.21 -7.02 7.24
C ALA A 126 -8.57 -6.29 7.10
N LYS A 127 -8.94 -5.45 8.07
CA LYS A 127 -10.18 -4.65 7.96
C LYS A 127 -10.16 -3.66 6.80
N ASN A 128 -9.00 -3.07 6.48
CA ASN A 128 -8.86 -2.21 5.30
C ASN A 128 -9.04 -3.01 4.01
N ILE A 129 -8.52 -4.24 3.93
CA ILE A 129 -8.73 -5.15 2.80
C ILE A 129 -10.20 -5.51 2.66
N GLU A 130 -10.86 -5.93 3.74
CA GLU A 130 -12.29 -6.26 3.77
C GLU A 130 -13.13 -5.08 3.28
N LEU A 131 -12.86 -3.89 3.81
CA LEU A 131 -13.56 -2.67 3.43
C LEU A 131 -13.35 -2.32 1.96
N PHE A 132 -12.12 -2.49 1.45
CA PHE A 132 -11.85 -2.28 0.03
C PHE A 132 -12.64 -3.27 -0.80
N ILE A 133 -12.53 -4.58 -0.55
CA ILE A 133 -13.26 -5.61 -1.30
C ILE A 133 -14.78 -5.38 -1.28
N ALA A 134 -15.35 -5.02 -0.13
CA ALA A 134 -16.79 -4.73 -0.02
C ALA A 134 -17.21 -3.54 -0.90
N GLY A 135 -16.38 -2.50 -1.02
CA GLY A 135 -16.63 -1.35 -1.88
C GLY A 135 -16.65 -1.66 -3.38
N ARG A 136 -16.04 -2.77 -3.82
CA ARG A 136 -16.01 -3.20 -5.24
C ARG A 136 -17.38 -3.73 -5.72
N GLY A 137 -18.28 -4.10 -4.80
CA GLY A 137 -19.61 -4.63 -5.08
C GLY A 137 -20.74 -3.59 -5.18
N GLY A 138 -20.45 -2.31 -4.93
CA GLY A 138 -21.42 -1.22 -5.10
C GLY A 138 -21.55 -0.85 -6.57
N LYS A 139 -22.61 -1.35 -7.22
CA LYS A 139 -23.10 -0.85 -8.51
C LYS A 139 -23.72 0.54 -8.34
#